data_AF-A0AAD4BFY5-F1
#
_entry.id   AF-A0AAD4BFY5-F1
#
_cell.length_a   1.000
_cell.length_b   1.000
_cell.length_c   1.000
_cell.angle_alpha   90.00
_cell.angle_beta   90.00
_cell.angle_gamma   90.00
#
_symmetry.space_group_name_H-M   'P 1'
#
loop_
_entity.id
_entity.type
_entity.pdbx_description
1 polymer ?
#
loop_
_entity_poly.entity_id
_entity_poly.type
_entity_poly.pdbx_seq_one_letter_code
_entity_poly.pdbx_strand_id
1 'polypeptide(L)'
;MSEMDYWYGCIERVCVVDEGKDSGQPKIWIYVRWYYRAEDVKWYDTSIANRMKRRELLDSDECDYIHFASIDGMVKVAYVDENMATYDETEDREDPASRLFTRFDLEVKIVQDEGRRPRAVGVTLRGASECACDGCPDRAYDDEYEQRYCDRCERWMHLRCLARVAEKLKSELIHALFEATCDDKELLRCITKPIARGGVHKTFGNGNEAMKVSDAWKCLKRGEDVRGWDEDVNTYALWPEAEEALYYRCPNCKQHWV
;
A
#
# COMPACT_ATOMS: atom_id res chain seq x y z
N MET A 1 -21.62 -19.73 4.83
CA MET A 1 -20.24 -19.85 4.30
C MET A 1 -19.44 -18.70 4.85
N SER A 2 -18.24 -18.95 5.35
CA SER A 2 -17.41 -17.86 5.87
C SER A 2 -16.87 -17.06 4.68
N GLU A 3 -16.60 -15.77 4.85
CA GLU A 3 -15.97 -14.90 3.83
C GLU A 3 -14.60 -15.43 3.35
N MET A 4 -14.06 -16.49 3.99
CA MET A 4 -12.74 -17.07 3.77
C MET A 4 -12.68 -18.23 2.76
N ASP A 5 -13.75 -18.56 2.03
CA ASP A 5 -13.75 -19.74 1.15
C ASP A 5 -13.61 -19.42 -0.36
N TYR A 6 -13.51 -18.14 -0.75
CA TYR A 6 -13.44 -17.73 -2.15
C TYR A 6 -12.01 -17.51 -2.65
N TRP A 7 -11.78 -17.83 -3.93
CA TRP A 7 -10.61 -17.39 -4.68
C TRP A 7 -10.88 -16.03 -5.31
N TYR A 8 -9.87 -15.16 -5.34
CA TYR A 8 -9.95 -13.83 -5.91
C TYR A 8 -9.11 -13.75 -7.17
N GLY A 9 -9.63 -13.17 -8.25
CA GLY A 9 -8.88 -13.03 -9.49
C GLY A 9 -9.34 -11.85 -10.33
N CYS A 10 -8.42 -11.31 -11.12
CA CYS A 10 -8.67 -10.29 -12.13
C CYS A 10 -9.01 -10.97 -13.46
N ILE A 11 -10.12 -10.57 -14.09
CA ILE A 11 -10.47 -11.05 -15.42
C ILE A 11 -9.59 -10.34 -16.46
N GLU A 12 -8.67 -11.07 -17.06
CA GLU A 12 -7.76 -10.56 -18.09
C GLU A 12 -8.40 -10.67 -19.49
N ARG A 13 -9.14 -11.75 -19.74
CA ARG A 13 -9.77 -12.00 -21.03
C ARG A 13 -10.98 -12.93 -20.93
N VAL A 14 -11.98 -12.69 -21.78
CA VAL A 14 -13.11 -13.60 -21.99
C VAL A 14 -12.95 -14.32 -23.32
N CYS A 15 -12.99 -15.65 -23.28
CA CYS A 15 -12.86 -16.52 -24.44
C CYS A 15 -14.19 -17.24 -24.70
N VAL A 16 -14.75 -17.08 -25.90
CA VAL A 16 -15.95 -17.79 -26.34
C VAL A 16 -15.52 -18.89 -27.29
N VAL A 17 -15.72 -20.14 -26.90
CA VAL A 17 -15.37 -21.33 -27.70
C VAL A 17 -16.66 -21.91 -28.27
N ASP A 18 -16.77 -21.86 -29.59
CA ASP A 18 -17.87 -22.47 -30.32
C ASP A 18 -17.54 -23.95 -30.55
N GLU A 19 -18.24 -24.86 -29.88
CA GLU A 19 -17.92 -26.29 -29.92
C GLU A 19 -18.49 -27.03 -31.14
N GLY A 20 -18.91 -26.29 -32.16
CA GLY A 20 -19.52 -26.86 -33.35
C GLY A 20 -20.97 -27.29 -33.12
N LYS A 21 -21.59 -27.84 -34.17
CA LYS A 21 -23.05 -27.94 -34.34
C LYS A 21 -23.80 -28.79 -33.30
N ASP A 22 -23.11 -29.56 -32.47
CA ASP A 22 -23.72 -30.62 -31.67
C ASP A 22 -24.03 -30.22 -30.21
N SER A 23 -23.41 -29.17 -29.65
CA SER A 23 -23.68 -28.73 -28.27
C SER A 23 -24.65 -27.54 -28.17
N GLY A 24 -24.87 -26.81 -29.27
CA GLY A 24 -25.88 -25.74 -29.39
C GLY A 24 -25.66 -24.49 -28.53
N GLN A 25 -24.71 -24.50 -27.60
CA GLN A 25 -24.38 -23.36 -26.75
C GLN A 25 -22.87 -23.12 -26.72
N PRO A 26 -22.41 -21.88 -26.94
CA PRO A 26 -21.00 -21.55 -26.86
C PRO A 26 -20.51 -21.72 -25.41
N LYS A 27 -19.32 -22.30 -25.24
CA LYS A 27 -18.67 -22.37 -23.92
C LYS A 27 -17.91 -21.08 -23.66
N ILE A 28 -18.16 -20.46 -22.50
CA ILE A 28 -17.47 -19.25 -22.08
C ILE A 28 -16.41 -19.62 -21.05
N TRP A 29 -15.15 -19.40 -21.42
CA TRP A 29 -13.98 -19.53 -20.58
C TRP A 29 -13.43 -18.16 -20.23
N ILE A 30 -12.99 -17.99 -19.00
CA ILE A 30 -12.45 -16.72 -18.50
C ILE A 30 -10.99 -16.96 -18.17
N TYR A 31 -10.11 -16.18 -18.79
CA TYR A 31 -8.70 -16.13 -18.43
C TYR A 31 -8.54 -15.16 -17.26
N VAL A 32 -8.11 -15.69 -16.12
CA VAL A 32 -8.07 -14.99 -14.84
C VAL A 32 -6.63 -14.97 -14.35
N ARG A 33 -6.21 -13.83 -13.82
CA ARG A 33 -4.96 -13.68 -13.06
C ARG A 33 -5.29 -13.69 -11.57
N TRP A 34 -4.61 -14.52 -10.79
CA TRP A 34 -5.00 -14.81 -9.42
C TRP A 34 -4.45 -13.80 -8.41
N TYR A 35 -5.25 -13.51 -7.39
CA TYR A 35 -4.84 -12.85 -6.17
C TYR A 35 -4.68 -13.88 -5.06
N TYR A 36 -3.66 -13.70 -4.23
CA TYR A 36 -3.33 -14.61 -3.14
C TYR A 36 -3.54 -13.96 -1.78
N ARG A 37 -4.18 -14.66 -0.85
CA ARG A 37 -4.30 -14.22 0.56
C ARG A 37 -3.14 -14.74 1.39
N ALA A 38 -3.05 -14.24 2.62
CA ALA A 38 -2.06 -14.72 3.60
C ALA A 38 -2.12 -16.23 3.77
N GLU A 39 -3.31 -16.82 3.85
CA GLU A 39 -3.50 -18.27 4.01
C GLU A 39 -2.98 -19.07 2.80
N ASP A 40 -3.17 -18.53 1.60
CA ASP A 40 -2.73 -19.16 0.36
C ASP A 40 -1.20 -19.09 0.25
N VAL A 41 -0.60 -17.95 0.63
CA VAL A 41 0.85 -17.71 0.60
C VAL A 41 1.59 -18.49 1.68
N LYS A 42 0.95 -18.76 2.82
CA LYS A 42 1.56 -19.44 3.98
C LYS A 42 2.17 -20.79 3.64
N TRP A 43 1.61 -21.48 2.64
CA TRP A 43 2.12 -22.75 2.12
C TRP A 43 3.47 -22.63 1.40
N TYR A 44 3.77 -21.44 0.86
CA TYR A 44 5.01 -21.15 0.14
C TYR A 44 6.02 -20.41 1.00
N ASP A 45 5.57 -19.36 1.71
CA ASP A 45 6.42 -18.51 2.53
C ASP A 45 5.63 -17.93 3.72
N THR A 46 5.88 -18.45 4.92
CA THR A 46 5.23 -17.98 6.15
C THR A 46 5.67 -16.57 6.53
N SER A 47 6.89 -16.14 6.15
CA SER A 47 7.38 -14.80 6.48
C SER A 47 6.65 -13.72 5.68
N ILE A 48 6.32 -14.00 4.42
CA ILE A 48 5.46 -13.13 3.60
C ILE A 48 4.04 -13.12 4.17
N ALA A 49 3.46 -14.30 4.39
CA ALA A 49 2.08 -14.43 4.87
C ALA A 49 1.85 -13.69 6.20
N ASN A 50 2.80 -13.74 7.13
CA ASN A 50 2.70 -13.06 8.42
C ASN A 50 2.75 -11.52 8.32
N ARG A 51 3.24 -10.96 7.22
CA ARG A 51 3.31 -9.51 6.98
C ARG A 51 2.08 -8.96 6.26
N MET A 52 1.23 -9.84 5.76
CA MET A 52 0.00 -9.46 5.07
C MET A 52 -1.09 -9.10 6.08
N LYS A 53 -1.89 -8.10 5.76
CA LYS A 53 -3.09 -7.79 6.54
C LYS A 53 -4.24 -8.73 6.19
N ARG A 54 -5.22 -8.83 7.10
CA ARG A 54 -6.40 -9.71 6.97
C ARG A 54 -7.16 -9.60 5.63
N ARG A 55 -7.23 -8.42 5.02
CA ARG A 55 -7.92 -8.18 3.73
C ARG A 55 -6.96 -7.82 2.59
N GLU A 56 -5.66 -8.02 2.82
CA GLU A 56 -4.65 -7.80 1.82
C GLU A 56 -4.57 -8.99 0.88
N LEU A 57 -4.45 -8.68 -0.41
CA LEU A 57 -4.24 -9.62 -1.49
C LEU A 57 -2.88 -9.32 -2.14
N LEU A 58 -2.13 -10.35 -2.50
CA LEU A 58 -0.95 -10.21 -3.34
C LEU A 58 -1.34 -10.42 -4.79
N ASP A 59 -0.95 -9.50 -5.66
CA ASP A 59 -1.28 -9.55 -7.07
C ASP A 59 -0.31 -10.47 -7.82
N SER A 60 -0.73 -11.67 -8.23
CA SER A 60 0.21 -12.65 -8.80
C SER A 60 0.39 -12.52 -10.31
N ASP A 61 1.47 -13.12 -10.82
CA ASP A 61 1.68 -13.38 -12.23
C ASP A 61 1.06 -14.71 -12.71
N GLU A 62 0.44 -15.47 -11.81
CA GLU A 62 -0.22 -16.72 -12.15
C GLU A 62 -1.58 -16.49 -12.79
N CYS A 63 -1.77 -17.13 -13.94
CA CYS A 63 -3.02 -17.05 -14.69
C CYS A 63 -3.54 -18.44 -15.04
N ASP A 64 -4.86 -18.61 -15.03
CA ASP A 64 -5.52 -19.84 -15.45
C ASP A 64 -6.85 -19.56 -16.17
N TYR A 65 -7.42 -20.60 -16.78
CA TYR A 65 -8.77 -20.55 -17.35
C TYR A 65 -9.78 -21.19 -16.40
N ILE A 66 -10.82 -20.43 -16.09
CA ILE A 66 -12.00 -20.95 -15.38
C ILE A 66 -13.22 -20.92 -16.29
N HIS A 67 -14.19 -21.77 -15.98
CA HIS A 67 -15.50 -21.68 -16.62
C HIS A 67 -16.27 -20.49 -16.03
N PHE A 68 -17.03 -19.74 -16.83
CA PHE A 68 -17.73 -18.54 -16.35
C PHE A 68 -18.69 -18.81 -15.17
N ALA A 69 -19.24 -20.03 -15.10
CA ALA A 69 -20.13 -20.45 -14.03
C ALA A 69 -19.44 -20.60 -12.66
N SER A 70 -18.11 -20.52 -12.61
CA SER A 70 -17.33 -20.49 -11.36
C SER A 70 -17.25 -19.10 -10.73
N ILE A 71 -17.81 -18.07 -11.36
CA ILE A 71 -17.82 -16.70 -10.83
C ILE A 71 -19.02 -16.53 -9.90
N ASP A 72 -18.74 -16.36 -8.60
CA ASP A 72 -19.77 -16.14 -7.59
C ASP A 72 -20.18 -14.66 -7.45
N GLY A 73 -19.28 -13.73 -7.74
CA GLY A 73 -19.54 -12.30 -7.60
C GLY A 73 -18.39 -11.42 -8.05
N MET A 74 -18.66 -10.12 -8.13
CA MET A 74 -17.65 -9.10 -8.40
C MET A 74 -17.26 -8.39 -7.11
N VAL A 75 -15.97 -8.14 -6.95
CA VAL A 75 -15.41 -7.36 -5.84
C VAL A 75 -14.49 -6.28 -6.38
N LYS A 76 -14.32 -5.19 -5.62
CA LYS A 76 -13.32 -4.17 -5.90
C LYS A 76 -12.06 -4.48 -5.09
N VAL A 77 -10.90 -4.49 -5.75
CA VAL A 77 -9.58 -4.57 -5.10
C VAL A 77 -8.87 -3.25 -5.37
N ALA A 78 -8.55 -2.50 -4.32
CA ALA A 78 -7.84 -1.24 -4.47
C ALA A 78 -6.32 -1.48 -4.49
N TYR A 79 -5.60 -0.77 -5.36
CA TYR A 79 -4.15 -0.71 -5.30
C TYR A 79 -3.73 0.39 -4.31
N VAL A 80 -2.85 0.05 -3.37
CA VAL A 80 -2.31 0.99 -2.39
C VAL A 80 -0.84 1.21 -2.72
N ASP A 81 -0.51 2.42 -3.15
CA ASP A 81 0.88 2.84 -3.33
C ASP A 81 1.47 3.19 -1.96
N GLU A 82 2.44 2.42 -1.51
CA GLU A 82 3.13 2.63 -0.24
C GLU A 82 3.95 3.93 -0.17
N ASN A 83 4.19 4.59 -1.30
CA ASN A 83 4.91 5.85 -1.39
C ASN A 83 3.97 7.06 -1.44
N MET A 84 2.66 6.84 -1.36
CA MET A 84 1.65 7.88 -1.31
C MET A 84 0.98 7.87 0.06
N ALA A 85 0.78 9.06 0.64
CA ALA A 85 0.04 9.23 1.88
C ALA A 85 -1.46 8.98 1.65
N THR A 86 -1.96 9.30 0.46
CA THR A 86 -3.39 9.22 0.19
C THR A 86 -3.79 7.83 -0.32
N TYR A 87 -4.52 7.10 0.51
CA TYR A 87 -5.51 6.14 0.03
C TYR A 87 -6.80 6.93 -0.22
N ASP A 88 -7.48 6.82 -1.36
CA ASP A 88 -8.76 7.52 -1.53
C ASP A 88 -9.87 6.77 -0.75
N GLU A 89 -10.03 7.09 0.53
CA GLU A 89 -11.15 6.57 1.35
C GLU A 89 -12.51 7.15 0.90
N THR A 90 -12.52 8.18 0.06
CA THR A 90 -13.73 8.99 -0.17
C THR A 90 -14.65 8.45 -1.26
N GLU A 91 -14.19 7.54 -2.12
CA GLU A 91 -15.02 7.07 -3.23
C GLU A 91 -16.11 6.05 -2.87
N ASP A 92 -16.20 5.56 -1.63
CA ASP A 92 -17.30 4.68 -1.23
C ASP A 92 -17.48 4.73 0.30
N ARG A 93 -18.68 5.14 0.74
CA ARG A 93 -19.13 5.22 2.15
C ARG A 93 -19.22 3.87 2.88
N GLU A 94 -18.68 2.81 2.32
CA GLU A 94 -18.62 1.49 2.94
C GLU A 94 -17.42 1.41 3.88
N ASP A 95 -17.59 0.73 5.01
CA ASP A 95 -16.56 0.54 6.04
C ASP A 95 -15.18 0.27 5.42
N PRO A 96 -14.18 1.16 5.57
CA PRO A 96 -12.83 0.95 5.05
C PRO A 96 -12.23 -0.37 5.53
N ALA A 97 -12.64 -0.86 6.71
CA ALA A 97 -12.22 -2.15 7.25
C ALA A 97 -12.82 -3.36 6.51
N SER A 98 -13.75 -3.16 5.57
CA SER A 98 -14.37 -4.20 4.74
C SER A 98 -13.73 -4.37 3.35
N ARG A 99 -12.77 -3.53 2.96
CA ARG A 99 -12.25 -3.51 1.59
C ARG A 99 -11.07 -4.45 1.37
N LEU A 100 -11.06 -5.13 0.23
CA LEU A 100 -9.90 -5.86 -0.28
C LEU A 100 -8.93 -4.87 -0.94
N PHE A 101 -7.64 -5.06 -0.72
CA PHE A 101 -6.62 -4.19 -1.31
C PHE A 101 -5.35 -4.97 -1.60
N THR A 102 -4.50 -4.42 -2.47
CA THR A 102 -3.19 -4.97 -2.81
C THR A 102 -2.12 -3.88 -2.77
N ARG A 103 -0.89 -4.26 -2.39
CA ARG A 103 0.29 -3.38 -2.30
C ARG A 103 1.51 -3.95 -3.01
N PHE A 104 1.58 -5.27 -3.11
CA PHE A 104 2.74 -5.99 -3.59
C PHE A 104 2.32 -7.00 -4.64
N ASP A 105 3.19 -7.17 -5.62
CA ASP A 105 3.03 -8.22 -6.61
C ASP A 105 3.69 -9.50 -6.08
N LEU A 106 3.12 -10.64 -6.46
CA LEU A 106 3.63 -11.96 -6.16
C LEU A 106 4.15 -12.62 -7.43
N GLU A 107 5.44 -12.90 -7.46
CA GLU A 107 5.99 -13.79 -8.49
C GLU A 107 5.94 -15.22 -7.97
N VAL A 108 5.19 -16.08 -8.67
CA VAL A 108 5.11 -17.51 -8.37
C VAL A 108 6.22 -18.24 -9.12
N LYS A 109 7.14 -18.86 -8.38
CA LYS A 109 8.23 -19.64 -8.97
C LYS A 109 7.73 -21.01 -9.36
N ILE A 110 7.64 -21.25 -10.66
CA ILE A 110 7.21 -22.54 -11.22
C ILE A 110 8.43 -23.35 -11.65
N VAL A 111 8.54 -24.58 -11.16
CA VAL A 111 9.52 -25.56 -11.65
C VAL A 111 8.82 -26.52 -12.60
N GLN A 112 9.38 -26.65 -13.80
CA GLN A 112 8.97 -27.62 -14.80
C GLN A 112 9.99 -28.75 -14.87
N ASP A 113 9.66 -29.88 -14.24
CA ASP A 113 10.44 -31.11 -14.37
C ASP A 113 10.03 -31.84 -15.67
N GLU A 114 10.98 -32.37 -16.44
CA GLU A 114 10.69 -33.11 -17.67
C GLU A 114 9.67 -34.24 -17.42
N GLY A 115 8.59 -34.26 -18.21
CA GLY A 115 7.52 -35.26 -18.11
C GLY A 115 6.58 -35.07 -16.92
N ARG A 116 6.69 -33.98 -16.14
CA ARG A 116 5.75 -33.65 -15.06
C ARG A 116 5.02 -32.34 -15.34
N ARG A 117 3.86 -32.17 -14.70
CA ARG A 117 3.15 -30.90 -14.71
C ARG A 117 3.98 -29.85 -13.96
N PRO A 118 4.04 -28.60 -14.44
CA PRO A 118 4.68 -27.51 -13.71
C PRO A 118 4.09 -27.40 -12.32
N ARG A 119 4.94 -27.11 -11.33
CA ARG A 119 4.54 -26.94 -9.93
C ARG A 119 5.13 -25.68 -9.34
N ALA A 120 4.32 -24.92 -8.61
CA ALA A 120 4.80 -23.80 -7.82
C ALA A 120 5.70 -24.34 -6.67
N VAL A 121 6.92 -23.82 -6.56
CA VAL A 121 7.91 -24.24 -5.56
C VAL A 121 8.27 -23.14 -4.56
N GLY A 122 7.79 -21.93 -4.80
CA GLY A 122 8.06 -20.79 -3.93
C GLY A 122 7.50 -19.51 -4.53
N VAL A 123 7.65 -18.43 -3.79
CA VAL A 123 7.15 -17.12 -4.17
C VAL A 123 8.20 -16.04 -3.93
N THR A 124 8.04 -14.88 -4.56
CA THR A 124 8.85 -13.69 -4.28
C THR A 124 7.98 -12.45 -4.37
N LEU A 125 8.05 -11.60 -3.34
CA LEU A 125 7.37 -10.30 -3.36
C LEU A 125 8.12 -9.33 -4.26
N ARG A 126 7.39 -8.62 -5.12
CA ARG A 126 7.88 -7.49 -5.91
C ARG A 126 7.14 -6.21 -5.49
N GLY A 127 7.80 -5.07 -5.68
CA GLY A 127 7.25 -3.77 -5.27
C GLY A 127 7.29 -3.49 -3.76
N ALA A 128 7.65 -4.48 -2.93
CA ALA A 128 7.81 -4.28 -1.50
C ALA A 128 8.93 -3.29 -1.21
N SER A 129 8.58 -2.18 -0.59
CA SER A 129 9.55 -1.16 -0.23
C SER A 129 10.44 -1.66 0.93
N GLU A 130 11.75 -1.62 0.70
CA GLU A 130 12.74 -2.05 1.68
C GLU A 130 13.31 -0.85 2.46
N CYS A 131 13.61 -1.09 3.74
CA CYS A 131 14.42 -0.23 4.56
C CYS A 131 15.77 -0.03 3.88
N ALA A 132 16.06 1.21 3.52
CA ALA A 132 17.25 1.57 2.77
C ALA A 132 18.51 1.75 3.61
N CYS A 133 18.48 1.34 4.89
CA CYS A 133 19.65 1.37 5.76
C CYS A 133 20.53 0.13 5.53
N ASP A 134 21.82 0.37 5.32
CA ASP A 134 22.80 -0.71 5.17
C ASP A 134 22.82 -1.62 6.40
N GLY A 135 22.77 -2.93 6.17
CA GLY A 135 22.79 -3.93 7.24
C GLY A 135 21.50 -4.02 8.05
N CYS A 136 20.39 -3.42 7.61
CA CYS A 136 19.08 -3.65 8.24
C CYS A 136 18.69 -5.13 8.06
N PRO A 137 18.48 -5.89 9.15
CA PRO A 137 18.10 -7.30 9.05
C PRO A 137 16.64 -7.45 8.57
N ASP A 138 15.80 -6.48 8.92
CA ASP A 138 14.39 -6.46 8.56
C ASP A 138 14.21 -5.46 7.44
N ARG A 139 14.51 -5.86 6.20
CA ARG A 139 14.43 -4.93 5.07
C ARG A 139 12.98 -4.65 4.68
N ALA A 140 12.14 -5.67 4.58
CA ALA A 140 10.76 -5.48 4.17
C ALA A 140 9.97 -4.61 5.16
N TYR A 141 8.92 -3.95 4.66
CA TYR A 141 7.94 -3.28 5.49
C TYR A 141 7.26 -4.25 6.47
N ASP A 142 7.08 -3.76 7.69
CA ASP A 142 6.41 -4.42 8.80
C ASP A 142 5.68 -3.31 9.58
N ASP A 143 4.40 -3.50 9.88
CA ASP A 143 3.60 -2.48 10.55
C ASP A 143 3.90 -2.38 12.05
N GLU A 144 4.65 -3.32 12.62
CA GLU A 144 5.18 -3.21 13.98
C GLU A 144 6.33 -2.19 14.06
N TYR A 145 7.12 -2.05 13.00
CA TYR A 145 8.27 -1.16 12.99
C TYR A 145 7.96 0.18 12.36
N GLU A 146 8.16 1.23 13.15
CA GLU A 146 8.07 2.58 12.67
C GLU A 146 9.15 2.89 11.63
N GLN A 147 8.73 3.47 10.52
CA GLN A 147 9.55 3.89 9.40
C GLN A 147 9.30 5.36 9.07
N ARG A 148 10.29 5.98 8.42
CA ARG A 148 10.22 7.33 7.89
C ARG A 148 10.61 7.34 6.42
N TYR A 149 9.94 8.16 5.63
CA TYR A 149 10.15 8.25 4.19
C TYR A 149 11.03 9.45 3.84
N CYS A 150 12.09 9.21 3.08
CA CYS A 150 12.86 10.31 2.50
C CYS A 150 12.29 10.67 1.13
N ASP A 151 11.75 11.87 1.04
CA ASP A 151 11.07 12.43 -0.11
C ASP A 151 11.96 12.65 -1.36
N ARG A 152 13.28 12.65 -1.16
CA ARG A 152 14.30 12.93 -2.18
C ARG A 152 14.87 11.67 -2.83
N CYS A 153 15.15 10.64 -2.02
CA CYS A 153 15.56 9.35 -2.57
C CYS A 153 14.41 8.36 -2.74
N GLU A 154 13.21 8.76 -2.29
CA GLU A 154 11.97 7.98 -2.36
C GLU A 154 12.12 6.63 -1.66
N ARG A 155 12.72 6.65 -0.46
CA ARG A 155 13.00 5.42 0.31
C ARG A 155 12.52 5.50 1.74
N TRP A 156 12.05 4.35 2.21
CA TRP A 156 11.67 4.10 3.59
C TRP A 156 12.85 3.67 4.45
N MET A 157 12.84 4.07 5.71
CA MET A 157 13.90 3.77 6.67
C MET A 157 13.31 3.51 8.04
N HIS A 158 13.67 2.40 8.67
CA HIS A 158 13.29 2.12 10.04
C HIS A 158 13.81 3.18 11.00
N LEU A 159 12.95 3.67 11.90
CA LEU A 159 13.33 4.66 12.90
C LEU A 159 14.47 4.15 13.79
N ARG A 160 14.45 2.87 14.19
CA ARG A 160 15.57 2.23 14.90
C ARG A 160 16.88 2.17 14.09
N CYS A 161 16.79 2.08 12.76
CA CYS A 161 17.98 2.13 11.91
C CYS A 161 18.51 3.55 11.78
N LEU A 162 17.61 4.55 11.76
CA LEU A 162 17.95 5.95 11.86
C LEU A 162 18.57 6.30 13.21
N ALA A 163 18.06 5.78 14.34
CA ALA A 163 18.60 6.00 15.68
C ALA A 163 20.08 5.56 15.80
N ARG A 164 20.44 4.44 15.16
CA ARG A 164 21.84 3.98 15.05
C ARG A 164 22.73 4.93 14.25
N VAL A 165 22.15 5.73 13.35
CA VAL A 165 22.84 6.75 12.55
C VAL A 165 22.78 8.13 13.24
N ALA A 166 21.77 8.37 14.07
CA ALA A 166 21.43 9.64 14.70
C ALA A 166 22.26 9.99 15.94
N GLU A 167 23.14 9.10 16.42
CA GLU A 167 24.16 9.42 17.46
C GLU A 167 25.11 10.58 17.08
N LYS A 168 24.96 11.19 15.89
CA LYS A 168 25.87 12.23 15.41
C LYS A 168 25.34 13.63 15.19
N LEU A 169 24.04 13.94 15.23
CA LEU A 169 23.60 15.27 14.77
C LEU A 169 22.34 15.77 15.48
N LYS A 170 22.48 16.83 16.28
CA LYS A 170 21.38 17.66 16.81
C LYS A 170 21.37 19.02 16.12
N SER A 171 20.16 19.57 16.03
CA SER A 171 19.76 20.95 15.71
C SER A 171 19.66 21.38 14.24
N GLU A 172 18.56 22.09 13.98
CA GLU A 172 18.18 22.90 12.81
C GLU A 172 17.22 22.26 11.79
N LEU A 173 15.90 22.37 12.02
CA LEU A 173 14.91 22.77 10.99
C LEU A 173 13.49 22.98 11.58
N ILE A 174 13.13 24.19 12.00
CA ILE A 174 11.72 24.58 12.26
C ILE A 174 11.54 25.97 11.67
N HIS A 175 11.38 26.09 10.35
CA HIS A 175 10.98 27.39 9.76
C HIS A 175 10.29 27.32 8.39
N ALA A 176 10.25 26.17 7.69
CA ALA A 176 9.84 26.13 6.28
C ALA A 176 8.32 25.95 6.00
N LEU A 177 7.49 25.63 7.00
CA LEU A 177 6.06 25.29 6.77
C LEU A 177 5.06 26.45 6.97
N PHE A 178 5.49 27.60 7.49
CA PHE A 178 4.56 28.68 7.88
C PHE A 178 4.21 29.71 6.78
N GLU A 179 4.80 29.61 5.59
CA GLU A 179 4.57 30.61 4.51
C GLU A 179 3.85 30.05 3.27
N ALA A 180 3.52 28.74 3.25
CA ALA A 180 2.86 28.13 2.11
C ALA A 180 1.39 28.61 2.01
N THR A 181 1.06 29.28 0.91
CA THR A 181 -0.33 29.60 0.59
C THR A 181 -1.03 28.34 0.07
N CYS A 182 -2.28 28.18 0.46
CA CYS A 182 -3.30 27.33 -0.16
C CYS A 182 -3.02 26.86 -1.61
N ASP A 183 -2.78 27.76 -2.56
CA ASP A 183 -2.62 27.43 -3.99
C ASP A 183 -1.27 26.79 -4.38
N ASP A 184 -0.42 26.49 -3.40
CA ASP A 184 0.91 25.97 -3.64
C ASP A 184 0.88 24.47 -4.03
N LYS A 185 1.26 24.18 -5.27
CA LYS A 185 1.45 22.81 -5.77
C LYS A 185 2.49 22.04 -4.95
N GLU A 186 3.46 22.75 -4.37
CA GLU A 186 4.45 22.16 -3.47
C GLU A 186 3.83 21.74 -2.15
N LEU A 187 2.88 22.50 -1.60
CA LEU A 187 2.16 22.10 -0.39
C LEU A 187 1.37 20.82 -0.63
N LEU A 188 0.59 20.76 -1.73
CA LEU A 188 -0.15 19.55 -2.11
C LEU A 188 0.79 18.36 -2.32
N ARG A 189 1.93 18.56 -2.99
CA ARG A 189 2.95 17.53 -3.16
C ARG A 189 3.47 17.04 -1.80
N CYS A 190 3.83 17.94 -0.90
CA CYS A 190 4.40 17.62 0.40
C CYS A 190 3.40 16.90 1.32
N ILE A 191 2.13 17.30 1.34
CA ILE A 191 1.12 16.59 2.16
C ILE A 191 0.82 15.20 1.59
N THR A 192 0.88 15.00 0.27
CA THR A 192 0.66 13.68 -0.34
C THR A 192 1.83 12.72 -0.16
N LYS A 193 3.00 13.20 0.29
CA LYS A 193 4.12 12.33 0.61
C LYS A 193 3.95 11.78 2.02
N PRO A 194 4.02 10.45 2.19
CA PRO A 194 3.95 9.87 3.50
C PRO A 194 5.26 10.22 4.23
N ILE A 195 5.21 10.65 5.48
CA ILE A 195 6.38 11.05 6.29
C ILE A 195 6.78 9.92 7.24
N ALA A 196 5.78 9.22 7.77
CA ALA A 196 5.92 8.11 8.70
C ALA A 196 5.06 6.93 8.26
N ARG A 197 5.33 5.72 8.76
CA ARG A 197 4.41 4.56 8.74
C ARG A 197 4.89 3.52 9.76
N GLY A 198 4.08 2.49 10.00
CA GLY A 198 4.30 1.47 11.03
C GLY A 198 4.14 2.01 12.46
N GLY A 199 4.20 1.13 13.45
CA GLY A 199 4.02 1.43 14.86
C GLY A 199 2.69 2.15 15.16
N VAL A 200 2.79 3.34 15.74
CA VAL A 200 1.64 4.20 16.07
C VAL A 200 0.96 4.79 14.83
N HIS A 201 1.71 4.96 13.73
CA HIS A 201 1.23 5.58 12.50
C HIS A 201 0.51 4.60 11.54
N LYS A 202 0.59 3.29 11.82
CA LYS A 202 0.05 2.23 10.95
C LYS A 202 0.56 2.37 9.50
N THR A 203 -0.03 1.68 8.53
CA THR A 203 0.49 1.67 7.15
C THR A 203 0.32 2.98 6.40
N PHE A 204 -0.58 3.83 6.86
CA PHE A 204 -0.98 5.04 6.14
C PHE A 204 -0.18 6.27 6.54
N GLY A 205 0.54 6.23 7.66
CA GLY A 205 1.39 7.36 8.03
C GLY A 205 0.60 8.60 8.41
N ASN A 206 0.99 9.72 7.81
CA ASN A 206 0.24 11.00 7.79
C ASN A 206 -0.85 11.03 6.69
N GLY A 207 -1.22 9.87 6.14
CA GLY A 207 -2.17 9.74 5.04
C GLY A 207 -3.58 10.21 5.37
N ASN A 208 -4.04 9.94 6.58
CA ASN A 208 -5.33 10.40 7.06
C ASN A 208 -5.38 11.92 7.13
N GLU A 209 -4.27 12.53 7.54
CA GLU A 209 -4.08 13.96 7.63
C GLU A 209 -3.97 14.59 6.25
N ALA A 210 -3.26 13.95 5.32
CA ALA A 210 -3.17 14.36 3.92
C ALA A 210 -4.54 14.34 3.23
N MET A 211 -5.33 13.29 3.44
CA MET A 211 -6.71 13.19 2.93
C MET A 211 -7.60 14.30 3.47
N LYS A 212 -7.56 14.51 4.79
CA LYS A 212 -8.27 15.61 5.44
C LYS A 212 -7.93 16.93 4.73
N VAL A 213 -6.65 17.31 4.68
CA VAL A 213 -6.25 18.59 4.04
C VAL A 213 -6.70 18.65 2.57
N SER A 214 -6.62 17.53 1.83
CA SER A 214 -7.11 17.42 0.45
C SER A 214 -8.61 17.62 0.32
N ASP A 215 -9.42 17.10 1.24
CA ASP A 215 -10.87 17.28 1.20
C ASP A 215 -11.29 18.71 1.59
N ALA A 216 -10.64 19.30 2.60
CA ALA A 216 -10.77 20.72 2.90
C ALA A 216 -10.50 21.58 1.68
N TRP A 217 -9.43 21.24 0.96
CA TRP A 217 -9.03 21.92 -0.27
C TRP A 217 -10.10 21.84 -1.36
N LYS A 218 -10.68 20.66 -1.58
CA LYS A 218 -11.79 20.45 -2.53
C LYS A 218 -13.02 21.26 -2.14
N CYS A 219 -13.37 21.32 -0.86
CA CYS A 219 -14.48 22.12 -0.34
C CYS A 219 -14.26 23.62 -0.58
N LEU A 220 -13.07 24.14 -0.22
CA LEU A 220 -12.68 25.53 -0.47
C LEU A 220 -12.79 25.90 -1.95
N LYS A 221 -12.31 25.04 -2.86
CA LYS A 221 -12.40 25.27 -4.31
C LYS A 221 -13.83 25.30 -4.84
N ARG A 222 -14.77 24.62 -4.17
CA ARG A 222 -16.20 24.65 -4.51
C ARG A 222 -16.93 25.86 -3.91
N GLY A 223 -16.24 26.71 -3.16
CA GLY A 223 -16.85 27.80 -2.40
C GLY A 223 -17.68 27.29 -1.22
N GLU A 224 -17.45 26.05 -0.80
CA GLU A 224 -18.10 25.46 0.36
C GLU A 224 -17.43 25.98 1.64
N ASP A 225 -18.24 26.10 2.68
CA ASP A 225 -17.79 26.57 3.98
C ASP A 225 -17.07 25.46 4.74
N VAL A 226 -15.86 25.73 5.21
CA VAL A 226 -15.02 24.81 6.00
C VAL A 226 -15.08 25.11 7.51
N ARG A 227 -16.10 25.83 7.99
CA ARG A 227 -16.34 26.04 9.43
C ARG A 227 -16.26 24.72 10.21
N GLY A 228 -15.38 24.67 11.22
CA GLY A 228 -15.06 23.47 12.03
C GLY A 228 -13.65 22.94 11.79
N TRP A 229 -13.03 23.28 10.65
CA TRP A 229 -11.65 22.92 10.37
C TRP A 229 -10.65 23.60 11.29
N ASP A 230 -10.92 24.82 11.78
CA ASP A 230 -10.01 25.48 12.72
C ASP A 230 -9.86 24.71 14.03
N GLU A 231 -10.86 23.95 14.48
CA GLU A 231 -10.75 23.08 15.66
C GLU A 231 -9.92 21.84 15.34
N ASP A 232 -10.12 21.23 14.17
CA ASP A 232 -9.29 20.10 13.71
C ASP A 232 -7.84 20.57 13.50
N VAL A 233 -7.60 21.65 12.74
CA VAL A 233 -6.30 22.31 12.47
C VAL A 233 -5.58 22.71 13.77
N ASN A 234 -6.28 23.28 14.75
CA ASN A 234 -5.69 23.56 16.07
C ASN A 234 -5.48 22.30 16.92
N THR A 235 -6.18 21.20 16.66
CA THR A 235 -5.85 19.89 17.22
C THR A 235 -4.53 19.35 16.63
N TYR A 236 -4.06 19.83 15.48
CA TYR A 236 -2.70 19.53 14.97
C TYR A 236 -1.59 20.36 15.62
N ALA A 237 -1.92 21.48 16.26
CA ALA A 237 -1.01 22.09 17.24
C ALA A 237 -0.84 21.20 18.50
N LEU A 238 -1.75 20.23 18.67
CA LEU A 238 -1.66 19.12 19.61
C LEU A 238 -1.27 17.81 18.90
N TRP A 239 -0.35 17.87 17.91
CA TRP A 239 0.54 16.72 17.73
C TRP A 239 1.06 16.37 19.13
N PRO A 240 0.74 15.18 19.67
CA PRO A 240 1.17 14.83 21.01
C PRO A 240 2.69 14.95 20.96
N GLU A 241 3.24 15.93 21.67
CA GLU A 241 4.70 16.12 21.79
C GLU A 241 5.39 16.62 20.50
N ALA A 242 5.01 17.79 19.99
CA ALA A 242 5.82 18.57 19.03
C ALA A 242 7.26 18.91 19.52
N GLU A 243 7.65 18.50 20.73
CA GLU A 243 9.03 18.51 21.24
C GLU A 243 9.91 17.40 20.62
N GLU A 244 9.33 16.36 20.00
CA GLU A 244 10.07 15.30 19.31
C GLU A 244 9.65 15.14 17.83
N ALA A 245 9.53 16.25 17.09
CA ALA A 245 9.72 16.17 15.65
C ALA A 245 11.15 15.63 15.40
N LEU A 246 11.27 14.31 15.26
CA LEU A 246 12.52 13.60 15.03
C LEU A 246 12.96 13.85 13.59
N TYR A 247 13.52 15.04 13.37
CA TYR A 247 14.21 15.37 12.13
C TYR A 247 15.42 14.46 11.98
N TYR A 248 15.56 13.84 10.82
CA TYR A 248 16.68 12.94 10.56
C TYR A 248 17.35 13.25 9.23
N ARG A 249 18.67 13.05 9.18
CA ARG A 249 19.38 13.08 7.91
C ARG A 249 19.24 11.74 7.24
N CYS A 250 18.70 11.74 6.04
CA CYS A 250 18.69 10.56 5.20
C CYS A 250 20.16 10.11 4.94
N PRO A 251 20.57 8.91 5.39
CA PRO A 251 21.93 8.40 5.18
C PRO A 251 22.31 8.30 3.69
N ASN A 252 21.31 8.13 2.82
CA ASN A 252 21.50 8.03 1.38
C ASN A 252 21.64 9.40 0.69
N CYS A 253 21.01 10.45 1.22
CA CYS A 253 21.05 11.80 0.64
C CYS A 253 22.12 12.70 1.25
N LYS A 254 22.79 12.28 2.34
CA LYS A 254 23.94 12.87 3.05
C LYS A 254 23.88 14.37 3.44
N GLN A 255 22.87 15.13 3.01
CA GLN A 255 22.79 16.59 3.14
C GLN A 255 21.36 17.13 3.31
N HIS A 256 20.34 16.26 3.41
CA HIS A 256 18.93 16.70 3.51
C HIS A 256 18.32 16.22 4.81
N TRP A 257 17.68 17.16 5.50
CA TRP A 257 16.83 16.88 6.65
C TRP A 257 15.46 16.45 6.14
N VAL A 258 14.97 15.34 6.69
CA VAL A 258 13.59 14.90 6.60
C VAL A 258 12.95 15.17 7.95
#